data_AF-A0A835IC32-F1
#
_entry.id   AF-A0A835IC32-F1
#
_cell.length_a   1.000
_cell.length_b   1.000
_cell.length_c   1.000
_cell.angle_alpha   90.00
_cell.angle_beta   90.00
_cell.angle_gamma   90.00
#
_symmetry.space_group_name_H-M   'P 1'
#
loop_
_entity.id
_entity.type
_entity.pdbx_description
1 polymer ?
#
loop_
_entity_poly.entity_id
_entity_poly.type
_entity_poly.pdbx_seq_one_letter_code
_entity_poly.pdbx_strand_id
1 'polypeptide(L)'
;MVANDPGNPPSRTDIFVVTHTRKNGTFVSEEVRQKMIEINEIVARDPSSKYKDLDHDPVAEVFEKDGRGRVLGLGSGVSKTTRMATAHYKKKVEEAERSKLELQSQINDLKQEVIEGKRTQMEMQSQVNAILTMYGINQGAQTRISANSPFDQTTGHSLSRQPMVSGSRSGQTCELQSMGGRVVAIGRMLGDRAEVPENAYQIVVDEILEFHAELFGARGKTFGDIDVGSTVTWPKAFTNVI
;
A
#
# COMPACT_ATOMS: atom_id res chain seq x y z
N MET A 1 15.56 -27.28 -22.80
CA MET A 1 15.26 -25.99 -22.12
C MET A 1 13.82 -25.66 -22.46
N VAL A 2 12.92 -25.68 -21.47
CA VAL A 2 11.53 -25.25 -21.69
C VAL A 2 11.56 -23.75 -21.90
N ALA A 3 10.96 -23.28 -22.99
CA ALA A 3 10.86 -21.87 -23.29
C ALA A 3 10.04 -21.19 -22.19
N ASN A 4 10.69 -20.36 -21.37
CA ASN A 4 9.98 -19.44 -20.50
C ASN A 4 9.20 -18.49 -21.40
N ASP A 5 7.87 -18.49 -21.26
CA ASP A 5 6.98 -17.55 -21.92
C ASP A 5 7.21 -16.17 -21.25
N PRO A 6 7.81 -15.18 -21.94
CA PRO A 6 8.16 -13.91 -21.30
C PRO A 6 6.88 -13.13 -20.99
N GLY A 7 6.42 -13.25 -19.75
CA GLY A 7 5.22 -12.58 -19.26
C GLY A 7 4.35 -13.45 -18.35
N ASN A 8 4.48 -14.79 -18.42
CA ASN A 8 3.73 -15.70 -17.56
C ASN A 8 4.65 -16.37 -16.54
N PRO A 9 4.21 -16.51 -15.27
CA PRO A 9 4.96 -17.29 -14.29
C PRO A 9 5.07 -18.75 -14.75
N PRO A 10 6.17 -19.46 -14.38
CA PRO A 10 6.35 -20.86 -14.73
C PRO A 10 5.20 -21.71 -14.18
N SER A 11 4.64 -22.55 -15.04
CA SER A 11 3.56 -23.47 -14.70
C SER A 11 4.07 -24.67 -13.89
N ARG A 12 3.14 -25.41 -13.25
CA ARG A 12 3.49 -26.69 -12.62
C ARG A 12 4.14 -27.65 -13.62
N THR A 13 3.66 -27.66 -14.86
CA THR A 13 4.22 -28.45 -15.95
C THR A 13 5.67 -28.07 -16.22
N ASP A 14 6.00 -26.78 -16.29
CA ASP A 14 7.37 -26.30 -16.51
C ASP A 14 8.29 -26.75 -15.37
N ILE A 15 7.81 -26.63 -14.12
CA ILE A 15 8.56 -27.06 -12.93
C ILE A 15 8.75 -28.58 -12.92
N PHE A 16 7.73 -29.35 -13.31
CA PHE A 16 7.81 -30.80 -13.42
C PHE A 16 8.88 -31.22 -14.44
N VAL A 17 8.92 -30.57 -15.62
CA VAL A 17 9.95 -30.81 -16.64
C VAL A 17 11.35 -30.56 -16.08
N VAL A 18 11.55 -29.44 -15.41
CA VAL A 18 12.86 -29.08 -14.84
C VAL A 18 13.29 -30.06 -13.74
N THR A 19 12.38 -30.45 -12.85
CA THR A 19 12.69 -31.32 -11.70
C THR A 19 12.92 -32.78 -12.08
N HIS A 20 12.39 -33.23 -13.23
CA HIS A 20 12.48 -34.62 -13.70
C HIS A 20 13.44 -34.81 -14.89
N THR A 21 14.20 -33.76 -15.24
CA THR A 21 15.24 -33.80 -16.27
C THR A 21 16.60 -33.56 -15.63
N ARG A 22 17.57 -34.43 -15.91
CA ARG A 22 18.97 -34.26 -15.44
C ARG A 22 19.64 -33.11 -16.19
N LYS A 23 20.75 -32.58 -15.65
CA LYS A 23 21.52 -31.48 -16.26
C LYS A 23 21.99 -31.76 -17.70
N ASN A 24 22.23 -33.03 -18.04
CA ASN A 24 22.62 -33.49 -19.38
C ASN A 24 21.44 -33.67 -20.34
N GLY A 25 20.21 -33.33 -19.93
CA GLY A 25 19.00 -33.45 -20.75
C GLY A 25 18.36 -34.85 -20.76
N THR A 26 18.93 -35.84 -20.07
CA THR A 26 18.32 -37.18 -19.97
C THR A 26 17.34 -37.26 -18.81
N PHE A 27 16.33 -38.11 -18.92
CA PHE A 27 15.34 -38.31 -17.86
C PHE A 27 15.90 -39.13 -16.68
N VAL A 28 15.22 -39.04 -15.54
CA VAL A 28 15.63 -39.75 -14.32
C VAL A 28 15.34 -41.26 -14.43
N SER A 29 14.21 -41.64 -15.03
CA SER A 29 13.81 -43.03 -15.35
C SER A 29 13.06 -43.10 -16.69
N GLU A 30 12.95 -44.30 -17.26
CA GLU A 30 12.22 -44.53 -18.51
C GLU A 30 10.70 -44.34 -18.34
N GLU A 31 10.16 -44.69 -17.18
CA GLU A 31 8.74 -44.44 -16.84
C GLU A 31 8.44 -42.94 -16.84
N VAL A 32 9.32 -42.14 -16.23
CA VAL A 32 9.21 -40.68 -16.22
C VAL A 32 9.36 -40.11 -17.62
N ARG A 33 10.22 -40.70 -18.46
CA ARG A 33 10.36 -40.32 -19.87
C ARG A 33 9.06 -40.53 -20.64
N GLN A 34 8.42 -41.69 -20.51
CA GLN A 34 7.15 -41.97 -21.18
C GLN A 34 6.06 -40.99 -20.76
N LYS A 35 5.96 -40.75 -19.45
CA LYS A 35 5.02 -39.77 -18.90
C LYS A 35 5.31 -38.34 -19.35
N MET A 36 6.57 -37.97 -19.53
CA MET A 36 6.94 -36.65 -20.06
C MET A 36 6.52 -36.49 -21.53
N ILE A 37 6.61 -37.56 -22.33
CA ILE A 37 6.14 -37.53 -23.71
C ILE A 37 4.64 -37.26 -23.74
N GLU A 38 3.84 -37.97 -22.93
CA GLU A 38 2.40 -37.75 -22.80
C GLU A 38 2.08 -36.28 -22.40
N ILE A 39 2.77 -35.74 -21.41
CA ILE A 39 2.62 -34.33 -20.98
C ILE A 39 2.91 -33.36 -22.13
N ASN A 40 4.01 -33.58 -22.85
CA ASN A 40 4.41 -32.71 -23.96
C ASN A 40 3.40 -32.77 -25.12
N GLU A 41 2.81 -33.93 -25.39
CA GLU A 41 1.75 -34.07 -26.40
C GLU A 41 0.48 -33.30 -26.02
N ILE A 42 0.08 -33.32 -24.74
CA ILE A 42 -1.05 -32.52 -24.24
C ILE A 42 -0.78 -31.02 -24.43
N VAL A 43 0.42 -30.55 -24.03
CA VAL A 43 0.82 -29.15 -24.18
C VAL A 43 0.96 -28.75 -25.64
N ALA A 44 1.44 -29.63 -26.52
CA ALA A 44 1.52 -29.38 -27.96
C ALA A 44 0.14 -29.23 -28.60
N ARG A 45 -0.86 -29.98 -28.11
CA ARG A 45 -2.26 -29.88 -28.57
C ARG A 45 -2.94 -28.61 -28.06
N ASP A 46 -2.71 -28.26 -26.80
CA ASP A 46 -3.28 -27.09 -26.14
C ASP A 46 -2.19 -26.42 -25.29
N PRO A 47 -1.49 -25.39 -25.81
CA PRO A 47 -0.47 -24.68 -25.05
C PRO A 47 -1.00 -23.96 -23.81
N SER A 48 -2.31 -23.67 -23.76
CA SER A 48 -2.94 -23.04 -22.58
C SER A 48 -3.20 -24.03 -21.44
N SER A 49 -3.17 -25.33 -21.74
CA SER A 49 -3.41 -26.40 -20.76
C SER A 49 -2.46 -26.32 -19.56
N LYS A 50 -1.22 -25.87 -19.76
CA LYS A 50 -0.22 -25.68 -18.69
C LYS A 50 -0.68 -24.75 -17.57
N TYR A 51 -1.65 -23.87 -17.82
CA TYR A 51 -2.17 -22.91 -16.86
C TYR A 51 -3.53 -23.30 -16.26
N LYS A 52 -4.02 -24.52 -16.53
CA LYS A 52 -5.22 -25.06 -15.90
C LYS A 52 -4.97 -25.28 -14.40
N ASP A 53 -6.06 -25.54 -13.68
CA ASP A 53 -5.97 -25.83 -12.25
C ASP A 53 -5.16 -27.11 -11.97
N LEU A 54 -4.84 -27.34 -10.70
CA LEU A 54 -4.04 -28.48 -10.27
C LEU A 54 -4.65 -29.86 -10.56
N ASP A 55 -5.95 -29.91 -10.84
CA ASP A 55 -6.71 -31.14 -11.06
C ASP A 55 -6.91 -31.45 -12.54
N HIS A 56 -6.64 -30.48 -13.41
CA HIS A 56 -6.87 -30.57 -14.85
C HIS A 56 -5.68 -30.06 -15.68
N ASP A 57 -4.52 -29.80 -15.06
CA ASP A 57 -3.28 -29.55 -15.79
C ASP A 57 -2.71 -30.84 -16.41
N PRO A 58 -1.78 -30.75 -17.39
CA PRO A 58 -1.21 -31.92 -18.06
C PRO A 58 -0.55 -32.92 -17.12
N VAL A 59 0.03 -32.46 -16.01
CA VAL A 59 0.66 -33.36 -15.03
C VAL A 59 -0.42 -34.17 -14.30
N ALA A 60 -1.58 -33.60 -14.01
CA ALA A 60 -2.69 -34.28 -13.33
C ALA A 60 -3.42 -35.25 -14.27
N GLU A 61 -3.49 -34.91 -15.55
CA GLU A 61 -4.06 -35.80 -16.58
C GLU A 61 -3.23 -37.08 -16.73
N VAL A 62 -1.90 -36.96 -16.59
CA VAL A 62 -0.95 -38.05 -16.85
C VAL A 62 -0.59 -38.88 -15.60
N PHE A 63 -0.51 -38.25 -14.43
CA PHE A 63 -0.16 -38.88 -13.14
C PHE A 63 -1.34 -39.04 -12.19
N GLU A 64 -2.55 -38.76 -12.68
CA GLU A 64 -3.78 -38.64 -11.88
C GLU A 64 -3.78 -37.42 -10.95
N LYS A 65 -4.93 -37.19 -10.31
CA LYS A 65 -5.13 -36.04 -9.43
C LYS A 65 -4.27 -36.18 -8.18
N ASP A 66 -3.62 -35.07 -7.82
CA ASP A 66 -2.87 -34.96 -6.58
C ASP A 66 -3.72 -35.32 -5.35
N GLY A 67 -3.15 -36.12 -4.44
CA GLY A 67 -3.77 -36.47 -3.17
C GLY A 67 -3.84 -35.32 -2.16
N ARG A 68 -4.48 -35.56 -1.00
CA ARG A 68 -4.44 -34.60 0.11
C ARG A 68 -3.01 -34.48 0.65
N GLY A 69 -2.50 -33.25 0.72
CA GLY A 69 -1.24 -32.93 1.41
C GLY A 69 0.02 -32.87 0.54
N ARG A 70 -0.02 -33.29 -0.73
CA ARG A 70 1.14 -33.25 -1.63
C ARG A 70 0.73 -32.84 -3.04
N VAL A 71 1.50 -31.94 -3.64
CA VAL A 71 1.38 -31.57 -5.06
C VAL A 71 2.58 -32.13 -5.82
N LEU A 72 2.34 -32.96 -6.84
CA LEU A 72 3.39 -33.50 -7.71
C LEU A 72 4.15 -32.38 -8.43
N GLY A 73 5.45 -32.55 -8.62
CA GLY A 73 6.31 -31.58 -9.32
C GLY A 73 6.69 -30.32 -8.54
N LEU A 74 6.10 -30.04 -7.37
CA LEU A 74 6.39 -28.82 -6.60
C LEU A 74 7.27 -29.05 -5.35
N GLY A 75 7.85 -30.24 -5.21
CA GLY A 75 8.72 -30.59 -4.07
C GLY A 75 7.96 -30.83 -2.76
N SER A 76 8.70 -31.08 -1.69
CA SER A 76 8.13 -31.29 -0.35
C SER A 76 7.70 -29.95 0.28
N GLY A 77 6.48 -29.90 0.83
CA GLY A 77 5.96 -28.73 1.55
C GLY A 77 4.84 -27.97 0.84
N VAL A 78 4.64 -28.18 -0.47
CA VAL A 78 3.52 -27.59 -1.20
C VAL A 78 2.32 -28.55 -1.20
N SER A 79 1.25 -28.14 -0.51
CA SER A 79 -0.03 -28.86 -0.49
C SER A 79 -1.13 -28.07 -1.20
N LYS A 80 -2.17 -28.77 -1.68
CA LYS A 80 -3.38 -28.12 -2.21
C LYS A 80 -3.98 -27.14 -1.20
N THR A 81 -4.06 -27.54 0.07
CA THR A 81 -4.60 -26.69 1.15
C THR A 81 -3.80 -25.41 1.31
N THR A 82 -2.47 -25.48 1.31
CA THR A 82 -1.60 -24.30 1.39
C THR A 82 -1.85 -23.35 0.22
N ARG A 83 -1.97 -23.89 -1.01
CA ARG A 83 -2.26 -23.09 -2.20
C ARG A 83 -3.64 -22.44 -2.18
N MET A 84 -4.66 -23.16 -1.70
CA MET A 84 -6.00 -22.61 -1.55
C MET A 84 -6.03 -21.52 -0.48
N ALA A 85 -5.35 -21.73 0.64
CA ALA A 85 -5.23 -20.74 1.71
C ALA A 85 -4.53 -19.45 1.23
N THR A 86 -3.53 -19.56 0.35
CA THR A 86 -2.80 -18.41 -0.19
C THR A 86 -3.47 -17.76 -1.42
N ALA A 87 -4.43 -18.42 -2.06
CA ALA A 87 -5.09 -17.92 -3.27
C ALA A 87 -5.79 -16.57 -3.05
N HIS A 88 -6.43 -16.39 -1.89
CA HIS A 88 -7.10 -15.13 -1.57
C HIS A 88 -6.12 -13.96 -1.41
N TYR A 89 -4.96 -14.21 -0.79
CA TYR A 89 -3.90 -13.19 -0.67
C TYR A 89 -3.33 -12.83 -2.04
N LYS A 90 -3.09 -13.83 -2.90
CA LYS A 90 -2.63 -13.59 -4.28
C LYS A 90 -3.61 -12.69 -5.04
N LYS A 91 -4.91 -12.98 -4.95
CA LYS A 91 -5.96 -12.15 -5.58
C LYS A 91 -5.94 -10.71 -5.05
N LYS A 92 -5.83 -10.52 -3.73
CA LYS A 92 -5.71 -9.18 -3.13
C LYS A 92 -4.49 -8.41 -3.63
N VAL A 93 -3.35 -9.08 -3.82
CA VAL A 93 -2.15 -8.47 -4.38
C VAL A 93 -2.38 -8.03 -5.84
N GLU A 94 -2.98 -8.89 -6.65
CA GLU A 94 -3.30 -8.56 -8.05
C GLU A 94 -4.29 -7.38 -8.15
N GLU A 95 -5.29 -7.30 -7.27
CA GLU A 95 -6.21 -6.17 -7.18
C GLU A 95 -5.49 -4.88 -6.79
N ALA A 96 -4.61 -4.92 -5.78
CA ALA A 96 -3.82 -3.78 -5.35
C ALA A 96 -2.88 -3.27 -6.45
N GLU A 97 -2.26 -4.18 -7.21
CA GLU A 97 -1.41 -3.82 -8.36
C GLU A 97 -2.20 -3.13 -9.47
N ARG A 98 -3.42 -3.60 -9.76
CA ARG A 98 -4.30 -2.94 -10.73
C ARG A 98 -4.69 -1.54 -10.27
N SER A 99 -5.12 -1.39 -9.03
CA SER A 99 -5.46 -0.07 -8.47
C SER A 99 -4.27 0.88 -8.47
N LYS A 100 -3.06 0.37 -8.20
CA LYS A 100 -1.83 1.17 -8.29
C LYS A 100 -1.60 1.71 -9.70
N LEU A 101 -1.74 0.87 -10.73
CA LEU A 101 -1.57 1.29 -12.12
C LEU A 101 -2.61 2.34 -12.53
N GLU A 102 -3.87 2.15 -12.10
CA GLU A 102 -4.95 3.10 -12.35
C GLU A 102 -4.67 4.47 -11.72
N LEU A 103 -4.33 4.50 -10.41
CA LEU A 103 -3.99 5.74 -9.72
C LEU A 103 -2.78 6.43 -10.33
N GLN A 104 -1.80 5.64 -10.81
CA GLN A 104 -0.62 6.20 -11.47
C GLN A 104 -0.96 6.84 -12.81
N SER A 105 -1.94 6.32 -13.55
CA SER A 105 -2.49 6.97 -14.74
C SER A 105 -3.16 8.29 -14.38
N GLN A 106 -4.07 8.28 -13.39
CA GLN A 106 -4.79 9.49 -12.96
C GLN A 106 -3.84 10.61 -12.50
N ILE A 107 -2.76 10.25 -11.80
CA ILE A 107 -1.72 11.21 -11.39
C ILE A 107 -1.03 11.85 -12.61
N ASN A 108 -0.77 11.09 -13.66
CA ASN A 108 -0.13 11.63 -14.86
C ASN A 108 -1.07 12.58 -15.60
N ASP A 109 -2.35 12.22 -15.71
CA ASP A 109 -3.38 13.05 -16.34
C ASP A 109 -3.54 14.38 -15.58
N LEU A 110 -3.68 14.33 -14.25
CA LEU A 110 -3.76 15.53 -13.40
C LEU A 110 -2.50 16.39 -13.49
N LYS A 111 -1.31 15.78 -13.54
CA LYS A 111 -0.05 16.53 -13.73
C LYS A 111 -0.05 17.28 -15.06
N GLN A 112 -0.59 16.66 -16.12
CA GLN A 112 -0.69 17.30 -17.42
C GLN A 112 -1.68 18.48 -17.39
N GLU A 113 -2.87 18.31 -16.82
CA GLU A 113 -3.84 19.39 -16.67
C GLU A 113 -3.27 20.57 -15.86
N VAL A 114 -2.52 20.31 -14.79
CA VAL A 114 -1.85 21.36 -14.01
C VAL A 114 -0.81 22.11 -14.84
N ILE A 115 -0.06 21.42 -15.70
CA ILE A 115 0.92 22.06 -16.59
C ILE A 115 0.19 22.96 -17.60
N GLU A 116 -0.88 22.47 -18.22
CA GLU A 116 -1.69 23.23 -19.18
C GLU A 116 -2.37 24.44 -18.53
N GLY A 117 -2.91 24.28 -17.33
CA GLY A 117 -3.47 25.37 -16.53
C GLY A 117 -2.44 26.45 -16.18
N LYS A 118 -1.21 26.07 -15.81
CA LYS A 118 -0.13 27.04 -15.59
C LYS A 118 0.28 27.76 -16.87
N ARG A 119 0.26 27.06 -18.01
CA ARG A 119 0.61 27.65 -19.31
C ARG A 119 -0.42 28.71 -19.73
N THR A 120 -1.70 28.38 -19.66
CA THR A 120 -2.79 29.32 -19.98
C THR A 120 -2.81 30.52 -19.04
N GLN A 121 -2.53 30.32 -17.74
CA GLN A 121 -2.38 31.41 -16.78
C GLN A 121 -1.24 32.36 -17.17
N MET A 122 -0.08 31.82 -17.57
CA MET A 122 1.07 32.62 -17.99
C MET A 122 0.78 33.40 -19.29
N GLU A 123 0.09 32.78 -20.24
CA GLU A 123 -0.34 33.44 -21.49
C GLU A 123 -1.31 34.59 -21.21
N MET A 124 -2.31 34.37 -20.35
CA MET A 124 -3.25 35.41 -19.94
C MET A 124 -2.55 36.54 -19.19
N GLN A 125 -1.60 36.22 -18.30
CA GLN A 125 -0.86 37.24 -17.55
C GLN A 125 0.04 38.08 -18.47
N SER A 126 0.62 37.46 -19.51
CA SER A 126 1.34 38.18 -20.57
C SER A 126 0.42 39.15 -21.33
N GLN A 127 -0.78 38.71 -21.71
CA GLN A 127 -1.77 39.57 -22.38
C GLN A 127 -2.21 40.74 -21.50
N VAL A 128 -2.49 40.50 -20.22
CA VAL A 128 -2.84 41.55 -19.25
C VAL A 128 -1.70 42.57 -19.11
N ASN A 129 -0.44 42.11 -19.03
CA ASN A 129 0.72 43.00 -18.96
C ASN A 129 0.91 43.82 -20.24
N ALA A 130 0.68 43.21 -21.41
CA ALA A 130 0.76 43.91 -22.70
C ALA A 130 -0.32 45.00 -22.82
N ILE A 131 -1.56 44.70 -22.39
CA ILE A 131 -2.66 45.65 -22.30
C ILE A 131 -2.29 46.81 -21.37
N LEU A 132 -1.79 46.53 -20.16
CA LEU A 132 -1.40 47.55 -19.19
C LEU A 132 -0.33 48.51 -19.76
N THR A 133 0.60 47.97 -20.55
CA THR A 133 1.65 48.74 -21.23
C THR A 133 1.09 49.62 -22.35
N MET A 134 0.15 49.12 -23.16
CA MET A 134 -0.52 49.87 -24.23
C MET A 134 -1.32 51.07 -23.72
N TYR A 135 -1.95 50.96 -22.55
CA TYR A 135 -2.75 52.05 -21.96
C TYR A 135 -1.92 53.07 -21.15
N GLY A 136 -0.58 52.97 -21.16
CA GLY A 136 0.28 54.03 -20.61
C GLY A 136 0.09 54.30 -19.11
N ILE A 137 -0.38 53.31 -18.33
CA ILE A 137 -0.41 53.41 -16.87
C ILE A 137 1.03 53.27 -16.37
N ASN A 138 1.74 54.39 -16.36
CA ASN A 138 3.05 54.53 -15.72
C ASN A 138 2.88 54.23 -14.22
N GLN A 139 3.53 53.19 -13.72
CA GLN A 139 3.85 53.11 -12.29
C GLN A 139 4.92 54.17 -11.98
N GLY A 140 4.47 55.41 -11.81
CA GLY A 140 5.26 56.51 -11.31
C GLY A 140 4.76 56.96 -9.95
N ALA A 141 5.07 56.22 -8.89
CA ALA A 141 5.10 56.73 -7.53
C ALA A 141 5.97 55.82 -6.63
N GLN A 142 7.28 56.00 -6.71
CA GLN A 142 8.12 55.80 -5.54
C GLN A 142 7.71 56.84 -4.49
N THR A 143 6.99 56.42 -3.44
CA THR A 143 7.01 57.15 -2.18
C THR A 143 8.17 56.59 -1.36
N ARG A 144 9.27 57.36 -1.34
CA ARG A 144 10.29 57.22 -0.32
C ARG A 144 9.64 57.54 1.03
N ILE A 145 9.54 56.57 1.91
CA ILE A 145 9.50 56.84 3.35
C ILE A 145 10.67 56.11 3.98
N SER A 146 11.61 56.92 4.41
CA SER A 146 12.79 56.60 5.19
C SER A 146 12.39 55.91 6.50
N ALA A 147 12.94 54.72 6.76
CA ALA A 147 12.80 54.05 8.05
C ALA A 147 14.04 54.35 8.91
N ASN A 148 14.03 55.50 9.58
CA ASN A 148 14.76 55.67 10.83
C ASN A 148 13.78 55.40 11.98
N SER A 149 14.08 54.36 12.75
CA SER A 149 13.55 54.08 14.10
C SER A 149 13.79 55.30 15.03
N PRO A 150 12.91 55.65 16.00
CA PRO A 150 12.89 54.94 17.28
C PRO A 150 11.55 54.91 18.07
N PHE A 151 11.41 53.86 18.89
CA PHE A 151 10.96 53.90 20.31
C PHE A 151 9.51 54.33 20.69
N ASP A 152 8.70 53.30 20.95
CA ASP A 152 8.14 52.92 22.28
C ASP A 152 7.65 54.01 23.26
N GLN A 153 6.37 53.91 23.68
CA GLN A 153 5.94 53.59 25.07
C GLN A 153 4.52 54.07 25.43
N THR A 154 3.70 53.11 25.87
CA THR A 154 2.80 53.16 27.05
C THR A 154 1.55 54.08 26.96
N THR A 155 0.37 53.80 27.54
CA THR A 155 -0.09 52.87 28.58
C THR A 155 -1.63 52.82 28.49
N GLY A 156 -2.29 51.66 28.57
CA GLY A 156 -3.06 51.25 29.76
C GLY A 156 -4.57 51.40 29.51
N HIS A 157 -5.49 50.52 29.91
CA HIS A 157 -5.46 49.39 30.82
C HIS A 157 -6.65 48.44 30.52
N SER A 158 -6.34 47.14 30.54
CA SER A 158 -7.03 46.08 31.30
C SER A 158 -8.53 45.85 31.09
N LEU A 159 -8.89 44.65 30.62
CA LEU A 159 -9.73 43.72 31.39
C LEU A 159 -9.53 42.27 30.88
N SER A 160 -8.89 41.48 31.75
CA SER A 160 -9.17 40.08 32.06
C SER A 160 -8.60 38.95 31.19
N ARG A 161 -7.54 38.38 31.77
CA ARG A 161 -7.05 37.01 31.64
C ARG A 161 -8.14 36.03 32.09
N GLN A 162 -8.60 35.16 31.19
CA GLN A 162 -9.26 33.90 31.57
C GLN A 162 -8.50 32.69 30.99
N PRO A 163 -8.45 31.56 31.72
CA PRO A 163 -7.63 30.39 31.39
C PRO A 163 -8.38 29.34 30.55
N MET A 164 -7.61 28.52 29.80
CA MET A 164 -7.87 27.13 29.40
C MET A 164 -9.29 26.73 28.92
N VAL A 165 -9.47 26.40 27.63
CA VAL A 165 -10.27 25.24 27.17
C VAL A 165 -9.72 24.71 25.82
N SER A 166 -9.14 23.51 25.89
CA SER A 166 -9.11 22.40 24.92
C SER A 166 -9.21 22.71 23.41
N GLY A 167 -8.06 22.83 22.75
CA GLY A 167 -7.99 22.69 21.29
C GLY A 167 -8.35 21.25 20.87
N SER A 168 -9.34 21.10 19.99
CA SER A 168 -9.74 19.79 19.47
C SER A 168 -8.56 19.12 18.76
N ARG A 169 -8.05 18.03 19.34
CA ARG A 169 -6.97 17.19 18.77
C ARG A 169 -7.45 16.25 17.66
N SER A 170 -8.69 16.42 17.20
CA SER A 170 -9.31 15.61 16.16
C SER A 170 -8.50 15.67 14.87
N GLY A 171 -8.13 14.51 14.34
CA GLY A 171 -7.47 14.34 13.05
C GLY A 171 -5.95 14.46 13.07
N GLN A 172 -5.31 14.74 14.22
CA GLN A 172 -3.84 14.71 14.28
C GLN A 172 -3.33 13.28 14.22
N THR A 173 -2.21 13.09 13.53
CA THR A 173 -1.50 11.82 13.45
C THR A 173 -0.74 11.56 14.76
N CYS A 174 -0.63 10.30 15.14
CA CYS A 174 0.07 9.90 16.34
C CYS A 174 0.70 8.51 16.22
N GLU A 175 1.77 8.31 16.96
CA GLU A 175 2.44 7.04 17.18
C GLU A 175 1.91 6.38 18.45
N LEU A 176 1.61 5.09 18.35
CA LEU A 176 1.17 4.26 19.47
C LEU A 176 2.39 3.48 19.97
N GLN A 177 2.70 3.61 21.25
CA GLN A 177 3.82 2.92 21.87
C GLN A 177 3.37 1.74 22.73
N SER A 178 4.16 0.68 22.74
CA SER A 178 4.06 -0.40 23.73
C SER A 178 4.52 0.07 25.11
N MET A 179 4.29 -0.74 26.15
CA MET A 179 4.86 -0.50 27.49
C MET A 179 6.39 -0.44 27.49
N GLY A 180 7.06 -1.07 26.52
CA GLY A 180 8.50 -1.02 26.34
C GLY A 180 9.00 0.21 25.57
N GLY A 181 8.13 1.19 25.28
CA GLY A 181 8.48 2.43 24.57
C GLY A 181 8.70 2.27 23.06
N ARG A 182 8.54 1.07 22.51
CA ARG A 182 8.64 0.82 21.06
C ARG A 182 7.36 1.26 20.37
N VAL A 183 7.47 1.91 19.22
CA VAL A 183 6.31 2.27 18.38
C VAL A 183 5.77 1.00 17.72
N VAL A 184 4.47 0.74 17.90
CA VAL A 184 3.80 -0.48 17.44
C VAL A 184 2.78 -0.23 16.34
N ALA A 185 2.27 0.99 16.23
CA ALA A 185 1.32 1.40 15.21
C ALA A 185 1.33 2.93 15.03
N ILE A 186 0.76 3.39 13.92
CA ILE A 186 0.48 4.81 13.62
C ILE A 186 -1.03 4.95 13.39
N GLY A 187 -1.60 6.06 13.85
CA GLY A 187 -3.02 6.33 13.64
C GLY A 187 -3.40 7.80 13.77
N ARG A 188 -4.68 8.09 13.59
CA ARG A 188 -5.26 9.42 13.73
C ARG A 188 -6.20 9.49 14.92
N MET A 189 -6.04 10.52 15.74
CA MET A 189 -6.90 10.76 16.89
C MET A 189 -8.31 11.14 16.43
N LEU A 190 -9.31 10.41 16.90
CA LEU A 190 -10.70 10.83 16.84
C LEU A 190 -10.91 11.92 17.89
N GLY A 191 -11.70 12.94 17.55
CA GLY A 191 -12.02 14.05 18.47
C GLY A 191 -12.70 13.58 19.74
N ASP A 192 -12.96 14.54 20.64
CA ASP A 192 -13.52 14.23 21.96
C ASP A 192 -14.89 13.54 21.80
N ARG A 193 -14.96 12.26 22.20
CA ARG A 193 -16.14 11.42 22.07
C ARG A 193 -16.56 11.02 23.48
N ALA A 194 -17.84 11.19 23.79
CA ALA A 194 -18.38 11.16 25.15
C ALA A 194 -18.17 9.83 25.94
N GLU A 195 -17.62 8.79 25.31
CA GLU A 195 -17.45 7.44 25.87
C GLU A 195 -15.98 7.04 26.09
N VAL A 196 -15.02 7.94 25.84
CA VAL A 196 -13.58 7.63 25.98
C VAL A 196 -13.08 8.02 27.38
N PRO A 197 -12.33 7.15 28.08
CA PRO A 197 -11.69 7.50 29.35
C PRO A 197 -10.79 8.74 29.23
N GLU A 198 -10.80 9.61 30.25
CA GLU A 198 -10.04 10.88 30.24
C GLU A 198 -8.52 10.68 30.02
N ASN A 199 -7.98 9.52 30.37
CA ASN A 199 -6.57 9.15 30.21
C ASN A 199 -6.27 8.38 28.91
N ALA A 200 -7.21 8.31 27.97
CA ALA A 200 -7.04 7.64 26.69
C ALA A 200 -7.46 8.52 25.50
N TYR A 201 -6.97 8.17 24.32
CA TYR A 201 -7.47 8.66 23.04
C TYR A 201 -8.19 7.53 22.31
N GLN A 202 -9.21 7.89 21.54
CA GLN A 202 -9.75 7.00 20.52
C GLN A 202 -8.99 7.25 19.22
N ILE A 203 -8.46 6.20 18.61
CA ILE A 203 -7.52 6.31 17.49
C ILE A 203 -7.99 5.38 16.37
N VAL A 204 -8.03 5.88 15.14
CA VAL A 204 -8.13 5.04 13.94
C VAL A 204 -6.73 4.59 13.57
N VAL A 205 -6.51 3.28 13.51
CA VAL A 205 -5.21 2.71 13.13
C VAL A 205 -5.01 2.87 11.63
N ASP A 206 -3.98 3.60 11.21
CA ASP A 206 -3.64 3.80 9.80
C ASP A 206 -2.53 2.83 9.34
N GLU A 207 -1.61 2.45 10.23
CA GLU A 207 -0.51 1.52 9.94
C GLU A 207 -0.15 0.68 11.17
N ILE A 208 0.13 -0.61 10.96
CA ILE A 208 0.56 -1.55 12.00
C ILE A 208 2.03 -1.91 11.77
N LEU A 209 2.89 -1.60 12.73
CA LEU A 209 4.34 -1.85 12.66
C LEU A 209 4.73 -3.14 13.38
N GLU A 210 4.06 -3.49 14.48
CA GLU A 210 4.32 -4.72 15.26
C GLU A 210 3.01 -5.51 15.48
N PHE A 211 2.73 -6.48 14.60
CA PHE A 211 1.51 -7.30 14.64
C PHE A 211 1.33 -8.10 15.94
N HIS A 212 2.42 -8.40 16.65
CA HIS A 212 2.37 -9.24 17.86
C HIS A 212 2.25 -8.41 19.14
N ALA A 213 2.26 -7.08 19.03
CA ALA A 213 2.07 -6.20 20.16
C ALA A 213 0.64 -6.31 20.68
N GLU A 214 0.50 -6.36 22.01
CA GLU A 214 -0.79 -6.46 22.68
C GLU A 214 -1.59 -5.15 22.57
N LEU A 215 -2.91 -5.27 22.45
CA LEU A 215 -3.82 -4.14 22.51
C LEU A 215 -4.10 -3.78 23.97
N PHE A 216 -4.00 -2.49 24.31
CA PHE A 216 -4.36 -2.03 25.65
C PHE A 216 -5.84 -2.31 25.97
N GLY A 217 -6.11 -2.86 27.15
CA GLY A 217 -7.47 -3.13 27.64
C GLY A 217 -8.16 -4.34 27.01
N ALA A 218 -7.55 -5.03 26.04
CA ALA A 218 -8.10 -6.21 25.39
C ALA A 218 -7.19 -7.43 25.64
N ARG A 219 -7.40 -8.09 26.79
CA ARG A 219 -6.56 -9.21 27.25
C ARG A 219 -6.44 -10.30 26.19
N GLY A 220 -5.20 -10.60 25.80
CA GLY A 220 -4.88 -11.64 24.81
C GLY A 220 -5.17 -11.28 23.35
N LYS A 221 -5.54 -10.01 23.06
CA LYS A 221 -5.64 -9.51 21.69
C LYS A 221 -4.38 -8.73 21.31
N THR A 222 -4.01 -8.85 20.06
CA THR A 222 -2.84 -8.19 19.46
C THR A 222 -3.25 -7.31 18.30
N PHE A 223 -2.33 -6.48 17.80
CA PHE A 223 -2.54 -5.75 16.55
C PHE A 223 -2.76 -6.68 15.35
N GLY A 224 -2.34 -7.95 15.42
CA GLY A 224 -2.62 -8.96 14.40
C GLY A 224 -4.08 -9.41 14.33
N ASP A 225 -4.88 -9.10 15.35
CA ASP A 225 -6.30 -9.45 15.43
C ASP A 225 -7.22 -8.32 14.94
N ILE A 226 -6.66 -7.20 14.47
CA ILE A 226 -7.42 -6.05 13.97
C ILE A 226 -6.94 -5.63 12.57
N ASP A 227 -7.84 -5.03 11.80
CA ASP A 227 -7.53 -4.49 10.48
C ASP A 227 -7.11 -3.01 10.56
N VAL A 228 -6.30 -2.56 9.59
CA VAL A 228 -6.11 -1.12 9.34
C VAL A 228 -7.47 -0.45 9.09
N GLY A 229 -7.69 0.72 9.71
CA GLY A 229 -8.97 1.42 9.78
C GLY A 229 -9.78 1.09 11.05
N SER A 230 -9.38 0.08 11.82
CA SER A 230 -10.01 -0.23 13.10
C SER A 230 -9.81 0.89 14.11
N THR A 231 -10.81 1.11 14.96
CA THR A 231 -10.73 2.07 16.05
C THR A 231 -10.27 1.37 17.33
N VAL A 232 -9.22 1.89 17.95
CA VAL A 232 -8.67 1.42 19.23
C VAL A 232 -8.72 2.52 20.27
N THR A 233 -8.75 2.12 21.55
CA THR A 233 -8.56 3.04 22.67
C THR A 233 -7.14 2.89 23.17
N TRP A 234 -6.37 3.97 23.19
CA TRP A 234 -4.95 3.94 23.55
C TRP A 234 -4.64 4.94 24.66
N PRO A 235 -3.84 4.59 25.69
CA PRO A 235 -3.55 5.51 26.77
C PRO A 235 -2.71 6.70 26.32
N LYS A 236 -3.04 7.91 26.79
CA LYS A 236 -2.33 9.16 26.43
C LYS A 236 -0.83 9.10 26.76
N ALA A 237 -0.44 8.37 27.81
CA ALA A 237 0.95 8.20 28.22
C ALA A 237 1.80 7.40 27.22
N PHE A 238 1.15 6.62 26.34
CA PHE A 238 1.79 5.81 25.32
C PHE A 238 1.40 6.27 23.91
N THR A 239 1.00 7.54 23.77
CA THR A 239 0.67 8.16 22.48
C THR A 239 1.53 9.38 22.28
N ASN A 240 2.30 9.39 21.20
CA ASN A 240 3.07 10.56 20.79
C ASN A 240 2.39 11.21 19.57
N VAL A 241 2.05 12.49 19.67
CA VAL A 241 1.40 13.21 18.56
C VAL A 241 2.48 13.77 17.64
N ILE A 242 2.35 13.53 16.34
CA ILE A 242 3.33 13.90 15.30
C ILE A 242 2.75 14.87 14.28
#